data_AF-A0A851RWJ6-F1
#
_entry.id   AF-A0A851RWJ6-F1
#
_cell.length_a   1.000
_cell.length_b   1.000
_cell.length_c   1.000
_cell.angle_alpha   90.00
_cell.angle_beta   90.00
_cell.angle_gamma   90.00
#
_symmetry.space_group_name_H-M   'P 1'
#
loop_
_entity.id
_entity.type
_entity.pdbx_description
1 polymer ?
#
loop_
_entity_poly.entity_id
_entity_poly.type
_entity_poly.pdbx_seq_one_letter_code
_entity_poly.pdbx_strand_id
1 'polypeptide(L)'
;FFPSLQVLLMGKSGSGKTSMRSIIFANYIARDTRRLGATIDVEHSHVRFLGNLVLNLWDCGGQDTFMENYFTSQRDNIFRNVEVLIYVFDVESRELEKDMHYYQSCLEAILQNSPDAKIFCLVHKMDLVQEDQRDLIFKEREEDLKRLSRPLECVCFRTSIWDETLYKAWSSIVYQLIPNVQQLEMNLRNFAQIIEADEVLLFERATFLVISHYQCKEQRDVHRFEKISNIIKQFKLSC
;
A
#
# COMPACT_ATOMS: atom_id res chain seq x y z
N PHE A 1 -12.67 2.92 22.71
CA PHE A 1 -11.36 3.34 22.18
C PHE A 1 -11.27 2.76 20.77
N PHE A 2 -11.19 3.60 19.74
CA PHE A 2 -11.06 3.11 18.37
C PHE A 2 -9.57 2.82 18.10
N PRO A 3 -9.19 1.66 17.55
CA PRO A 3 -7.81 1.40 17.19
C PRO A 3 -7.38 2.40 16.11
N SER A 4 -6.31 3.12 16.41
CA SER A 4 -5.71 4.11 15.53
C SER A 4 -4.34 3.58 15.13
N LEU A 5 -4.20 3.19 13.87
CA LEU A 5 -2.99 2.54 13.36
C LEU A 5 -2.15 3.52 12.55
N GLN A 6 -0.86 3.61 12.86
CA GLN A 6 0.07 4.46 12.12
C GLN A 6 0.64 3.71 10.92
N VAL A 7 0.46 4.31 9.74
CA VAL A 7 0.96 3.80 8.47
C VAL A 7 1.96 4.80 7.92
N LEU A 8 3.23 4.42 7.88
CA LEU A 8 4.28 5.22 7.25
C LEU A 8 4.34 4.93 5.75
N LEU A 9 4.30 5.99 4.94
CA LEU A 9 4.50 5.91 3.50
C LEU A 9 5.81 6.64 3.16
N MET A 10 6.86 5.87 2.86
CA MET A 10 8.23 6.37 2.65
C MET A 10 8.81 5.92 1.31
N GLY A 11 9.91 6.56 0.91
CA GLY A 11 10.59 6.32 -0.37
C GLY A 11 11.03 7.63 -1.01
N LYS A 12 11.92 7.56 -2.00
CA LYS A 12 12.53 8.72 -2.64
C LYS A 12 11.52 9.69 -3.26
N SER A 13 11.89 10.96 -3.36
CA SER A 13 11.11 11.98 -4.07
C SER A 13 10.79 11.51 -5.50
N GLY A 14 9.56 11.75 -5.95
CA GLY A 14 9.11 11.32 -7.27
C GLY A 14 8.71 9.84 -7.40
N SER A 15 8.88 9.01 -6.38
CA SER A 15 8.53 7.58 -6.45
C SER A 15 7.03 7.26 -6.56
N GLY A 16 6.15 8.26 -6.38
CA GLY A 16 4.69 8.11 -6.58
C GLY A 16 3.85 7.93 -5.30
N LYS A 17 4.44 8.11 -4.11
CA LYS A 17 3.76 8.01 -2.80
C LYS A 17 2.43 8.80 -2.73
N THR A 18 2.51 10.11 -2.94
CA THR A 18 1.36 11.01 -2.86
C THR A 18 0.33 10.73 -3.96
N SER A 19 0.77 10.29 -5.14
CA SER A 19 -0.13 9.83 -6.21
C SER A 19 -0.96 8.63 -5.77
N MET A 20 -0.32 7.62 -5.16
CA MET A 20 -1.02 6.43 -4.65
C MET A 20 -2.03 6.78 -3.55
N ARG A 21 -1.60 7.58 -2.55
CA ARG A 21 -2.48 8.07 -1.49
C ARG A 21 -3.71 8.78 -2.07
N SER A 22 -3.49 9.68 -3.03
CA SER A 22 -4.56 10.49 -3.62
C SER A 22 -5.56 9.67 -4.42
N ILE A 23 -5.11 8.66 -5.15
CA ILE A 23 -6.00 7.76 -5.92
C ILE A 23 -6.89 6.93 -4.99
N ILE A 24 -6.28 6.30 -3.98
CA ILE A 24 -7.01 5.39 -3.08
C ILE A 24 -7.93 6.17 -2.15
N PHE A 25 -7.42 7.21 -1.50
CA PHE A 25 -8.09 7.88 -0.38
C PHE A 25 -8.69 9.25 -0.71
N ALA A 26 -8.29 9.90 -1.81
CA ALA A 26 -8.76 11.24 -2.18
C ALA A 26 -9.52 11.30 -3.52
N ASN A 27 -9.88 10.15 -4.10
CA ASN A 27 -10.66 10.07 -5.34
C ASN A 27 -10.00 10.73 -6.57
N TYR A 28 -8.67 10.84 -6.59
CA TYR A 28 -7.97 11.31 -7.78
C TYR A 28 -7.99 10.24 -8.87
N ILE A 29 -8.12 10.69 -10.13
CA ILE A 29 -7.77 9.85 -11.29
C ILE A 29 -6.27 9.92 -11.54
N ALA A 30 -5.69 8.87 -12.13
CA ALA A 30 -4.25 8.77 -12.40
C ALA A 30 -3.69 10.01 -13.12
N ARG A 31 -4.43 10.54 -14.10
CA ARG A 31 -4.02 11.72 -14.88
C ARG A 31 -3.87 13.00 -14.04
N ASP A 32 -4.67 13.17 -12.99
CA ASP A 32 -4.66 14.36 -12.15
C ASP A 32 -3.46 14.40 -11.21
N THR A 33 -2.86 13.24 -10.93
CA THR A 33 -1.66 13.14 -10.07
C THR A 33 -0.46 13.90 -10.62
N ARG A 34 -0.43 14.22 -11.92
CA ARG A 34 0.62 15.04 -12.55
C ARG A 34 0.68 16.47 -12.00
N ARG A 35 -0.40 16.95 -11.37
CA ARG A 35 -0.48 18.29 -10.77
C ARG A 35 0.00 18.33 -9.32
N LEU A 36 0.28 17.16 -8.73
CA LEU A 36 0.77 17.10 -7.36
C LEU A 36 2.19 17.66 -7.28
N GLY A 37 2.39 18.59 -6.35
CA GLY A 37 3.70 19.11 -6.00
C GLY A 37 4.49 18.12 -5.15
N ALA A 38 5.77 18.44 -4.91
CA ALA A 38 6.57 17.69 -3.96
C ALA A 38 6.04 17.89 -2.54
N THR A 39 5.86 16.80 -1.79
CA THR A 39 5.50 16.86 -0.36
C THR A 39 6.63 17.52 0.42
N ILE A 40 6.26 18.48 1.27
CA ILE A 40 7.16 19.19 2.18
C ILE A 40 7.03 18.49 3.53
N ASP A 41 8.14 17.95 4.04
CA ASP A 41 8.16 17.20 5.30
C ASP A 41 7.10 16.07 5.32
N VAL A 42 6.28 15.94 6.37
CA VAL A 42 5.26 14.89 6.47
C VAL A 42 3.84 15.44 6.28
N GLU A 43 3.09 14.88 5.33
CA GLU A 43 1.66 15.15 5.20
C GLU A 43 0.82 14.07 5.90
N HIS A 44 0.06 14.47 6.92
CA HIS A 44 -0.78 13.57 7.69
C HIS A 44 -2.18 13.44 7.08
N SER A 45 -2.67 12.21 6.95
CA SER A 45 -4.03 11.91 6.50
C SER A 45 -4.71 10.95 7.47
N HIS A 46 -5.88 11.34 7.97
CA HIS A 46 -6.71 10.51 8.84
C HIS A 46 -7.83 9.86 8.03
N VAL A 47 -7.67 8.58 7.72
CA VAL A 47 -8.65 7.83 6.94
C VAL A 47 -9.46 6.94 7.87
N ARG A 48 -10.78 7.18 7.92
CA ARG A 48 -11.70 6.26 8.59
C ARG A 48 -11.98 5.08 7.68
N PHE A 49 -11.71 3.89 8.17
CA PHE A 49 -11.92 2.63 7.48
C PHE A 49 -12.87 1.75 8.30
N LEU A 50 -13.79 1.04 7.64
CA LEU A 50 -14.76 0.15 8.33
C LEU A 50 -15.55 0.79 9.50
N GLY A 51 -15.70 2.12 9.49
CA GLY A 51 -16.40 2.90 10.51
C GLY A 51 -15.62 3.10 11.82
N ASN A 52 -14.96 2.07 12.33
CA ASN A 52 -14.30 2.06 13.65
C ASN A 52 -12.77 1.96 13.61
N LEU A 53 -12.16 1.71 12.44
CA LEU A 53 -10.71 1.71 12.27
C LEU A 53 -10.27 3.09 11.76
N VAL A 54 -9.23 3.66 12.36
CA VAL A 54 -8.62 4.90 11.86
C VAL A 54 -7.21 4.61 11.42
N LEU A 55 -6.93 4.85 10.14
CA LEU A 55 -5.60 4.79 9.57
C LEU A 55 -5.00 6.20 9.57
N ASN A 56 -3.92 6.38 10.30
CA ASN A 56 -3.11 7.59 10.28
C ASN A 56 -1.99 7.39 9.27
N LEU A 57 -2.24 7.83 8.04
CA LEU A 57 -1.28 7.72 6.95
C LEU A 57 -0.35 8.93 6.96
N TRP A 58 0.95 8.66 7.10
CA TRP A 58 2.01 9.65 7.12
C TRP A 58 2.74 9.58 5.78
N ASP A 59 2.43 10.52 4.87
CA ASP A 59 3.09 10.63 3.57
C ASP A 59 4.37 11.47 3.74
N CYS A 60 5.50 10.78 3.85
CA CYS A 60 6.79 11.41 4.12
C CYS A 60 7.42 11.92 2.82
N GLY A 61 7.72 13.21 2.75
CA GLY A 61 8.46 13.82 1.65
C GLY A 61 9.84 13.18 1.47
N GLY A 62 10.09 12.63 0.29
CA GLY A 62 11.29 11.82 0.01
C GLY A 62 12.50 12.60 -0.51
N GLN A 63 12.56 13.91 -0.26
CA GLN A 63 13.72 14.73 -0.66
C GLN A 63 14.87 14.44 0.32
N ASP A 64 16.11 14.40 -0.16
CA ASP A 64 17.28 13.96 0.64
C ASP A 64 17.38 14.70 1.98
N THR A 65 17.17 16.02 1.98
CA THR A 65 17.18 16.85 3.20
C THR A 65 16.14 16.44 4.23
N PHE A 66 14.95 16.03 3.80
CA PHE A 66 13.91 15.55 4.70
C PHE A 66 14.21 14.14 5.19
N MET A 67 14.69 13.26 4.32
CA MET A 67 15.09 11.89 4.69
C MET A 67 16.16 11.90 5.79
N GLU A 68 17.20 12.73 5.65
CA GLU A 68 18.24 12.89 6.67
C GLU A 68 17.68 13.38 8.00
N ASN A 69 16.73 14.33 7.97
CA ASN A 69 16.06 14.83 9.17
C ASN A 69 15.23 13.74 9.87
N TYR A 70 14.55 12.87 9.11
CA TYR A 70 13.79 11.75 9.68
C TYR A 70 14.69 10.76 10.41
N PHE A 71 15.92 10.52 9.94
CA PHE A 71 16.84 9.58 10.58
C PHE A 71 17.65 10.17 11.74
N THR A 72 17.73 11.49 11.82
CA THR A 72 18.51 12.21 12.83
C THR A 72 17.60 12.85 13.89
N SER A 73 17.00 14.00 13.57
CA SER A 73 16.32 14.86 14.53
C SER A 73 14.90 14.40 14.84
N GLN A 74 14.21 13.78 13.88
CA GLN A 74 12.81 13.34 14.02
C GLN A 74 12.64 11.84 14.19
N ARG A 75 13.74 11.08 14.37
CA ARG A 75 13.73 9.60 14.37
C ARG A 75 12.70 9.01 15.32
N ASP A 76 12.69 9.45 16.57
CA ASP A 76 11.78 8.92 17.58
C ASP A 76 10.32 9.33 17.34
N ASN A 77 10.09 10.45 16.66
CA ASN A 77 8.73 10.92 16.34
C ASN A 77 8.13 10.14 15.16
N ILE A 78 8.94 9.89 14.12
CA ILE A 78 8.50 9.22 12.90
C ILE A 78 8.34 7.71 13.11
N PHE A 79 9.32 7.06 13.74
CA PHE A 79 9.42 5.60 13.76
C PHE A 79 8.81 4.93 15.00
N ARG A 80 8.16 5.69 15.87
CA ARG A 80 7.49 5.17 17.07
C ARG A 80 6.04 4.79 16.79
N ASN A 81 5.59 3.68 17.39
CA ASN A 81 4.23 3.14 17.27
C ASN A 81 3.79 2.91 15.81
N VAL A 82 4.73 2.53 14.94
CA VAL A 82 4.45 2.24 13.54
C VAL A 82 3.87 0.83 13.44
N GLU A 83 2.68 0.72 12.87
CA GLU A 83 2.03 -0.57 12.63
C GLU A 83 2.42 -1.13 11.26
N VAL A 84 2.59 -0.23 10.28
CA VAL A 84 2.95 -0.57 8.90
C VAL A 84 3.92 0.44 8.33
N LEU A 85 4.99 -0.07 7.72
CA LEU A 85 5.85 0.68 6.81
C LEU A 85 5.54 0.25 5.36
N ILE A 86 5.13 1.20 4.53
CA ILE A 86 5.02 1.05 3.08
C ILE A 86 6.17 1.83 2.45
N TYR A 87 7.16 1.12 1.92
CA TYR A 87 8.29 1.73 1.22
C TYR A 87 8.13 1.61 -0.29
N VAL A 88 8.28 2.73 -1.00
CA VAL A 88 7.99 2.84 -2.43
C VAL A 88 9.28 3.07 -3.21
N PHE A 89 9.59 2.12 -4.09
CA PHE A 89 10.71 2.18 -5.02
C PHE A 89 10.21 2.58 -6.42
N ASP A 90 10.94 3.48 -7.06
CA ASP A 90 10.72 3.80 -8.47
C ASP A 90 11.50 2.80 -9.33
N VAL A 91 10.82 2.06 -10.22
CA VAL A 91 11.47 1.08 -11.09
C VAL A 91 12.50 1.70 -12.05
N GLU A 92 12.33 2.98 -12.41
CA GLU A 92 13.27 3.71 -13.28
C GLU A 92 14.37 4.45 -12.50
N SER A 93 14.47 4.24 -11.19
CA SER A 93 15.50 4.90 -10.39
C SER A 93 16.90 4.56 -10.90
N ARG A 94 17.70 5.60 -11.15
CA ARG A 94 19.10 5.49 -11.56
C ARG A 94 20.06 5.38 -10.37
N GLU A 95 19.58 5.66 -9.16
CA GLU A 95 20.37 5.70 -7.93
C GLU A 95 19.97 4.56 -6.99
N LEU A 96 19.96 3.33 -7.51
CA LEU A 96 19.49 2.14 -6.79
C LEU A 96 20.23 1.92 -5.46
N GLU A 97 21.56 2.11 -5.45
CA GLU A 97 22.36 1.96 -4.23
C GLU A 97 21.93 2.94 -3.14
N LYS A 98 21.65 4.19 -3.52
CA LYS A 98 21.18 5.23 -2.59
C LYS A 98 19.76 4.92 -2.08
N ASP A 99 18.88 4.45 -2.96
CA ASP A 99 17.52 4.05 -2.58
C ASP A 99 17.53 2.89 -1.59
N MET A 100 18.43 1.91 -1.80
CA MET A 100 18.64 0.79 -0.89
C MET A 100 19.24 1.24 0.44
N HIS A 101 20.17 2.19 0.43
CA HIS A 101 20.73 2.75 1.66
C HIS A 101 19.66 3.43 2.51
N TYR A 102 18.83 4.29 1.92
CA TYR A 102 17.71 4.91 2.64
C TYR A 102 16.69 3.88 3.14
N TYR A 103 16.42 2.84 2.35
CA TYR A 103 15.54 1.76 2.79
C TYR A 103 16.11 1.04 4.03
N GLN A 104 17.40 0.68 4.03
CA GLN A 104 18.05 0.06 5.17
C GLN A 104 18.04 0.96 6.41
N SER A 105 18.29 2.26 6.25
CA SER A 105 18.18 3.22 7.36
C SER A 105 16.76 3.28 7.96
N CYS A 106 15.71 3.20 7.12
CA CYS A 106 14.34 3.07 7.61
C CYS A 106 14.13 1.77 8.38
N LEU A 107 14.62 0.64 7.88
CA LEU A 107 14.50 -0.65 8.55
C LEU A 107 15.19 -0.67 9.90
N GLU A 108 16.39 -0.09 10.01
CA GLU A 108 17.11 0.05 11.28
C GLU A 108 16.33 0.90 12.28
N ALA A 109 15.72 2.00 11.82
CA ALA A 109 14.90 2.85 12.67
C ALA A 109 13.62 2.14 13.13
N ILE A 110 12.97 1.37 12.26
CA ILE A 110 11.82 0.52 12.59
C ILE A 110 12.22 -0.56 13.58
N LEU A 111 13.31 -1.29 13.34
CA LEU A 111 13.75 -2.38 14.22
C LEU A 111 14.00 -1.90 15.66
N GLN A 112 14.49 -0.67 15.82
CA GLN A 112 14.76 -0.08 17.14
C GLN A 112 13.50 0.46 17.83
N ASN A 113 12.53 0.99 17.09
CA ASN A 113 11.41 1.76 17.66
C ASN A 113 10.04 1.06 17.57
N SER A 114 9.85 0.21 16.56
CA SER A 114 8.61 -0.50 16.26
C SER A 114 8.92 -1.86 15.60
N PRO A 115 9.53 -2.83 16.32
CA PRO A 115 10.00 -4.09 15.73
C PRO A 115 8.87 -4.98 15.19
N ASP A 116 7.65 -4.82 15.69
CA ASP A 116 6.47 -5.57 15.25
C ASP A 116 5.78 -4.97 14.00
N ALA A 117 6.32 -3.87 13.45
CA ALA A 117 5.77 -3.22 12.28
C ALA A 117 5.81 -4.14 11.05
N LYS A 118 4.71 -4.16 10.30
CA LYS A 118 4.61 -4.92 9.05
C LYS A 118 5.24 -4.14 7.90
N ILE A 119 6.05 -4.80 7.08
CA ILE A 119 6.83 -4.12 6.04
C ILE A 119 6.33 -4.51 4.66
N PHE A 120 5.99 -3.50 3.88
CA PHE A 120 5.56 -3.65 2.49
C PHE A 120 6.46 -2.84 1.58
N CYS A 121 6.95 -3.47 0.53
CA CYS A 121 7.75 -2.82 -0.50
C CYS A 121 6.98 -2.78 -1.81
N LEU A 122 6.76 -1.58 -2.33
CA LEU A 122 6.09 -1.37 -3.61
C LEU A 122 7.12 -1.02 -4.67
N VAL A 123 7.35 -1.92 -5.63
CA VAL A 123 8.08 -1.60 -6.86
C VAL A 123 7.09 -0.91 -7.79
N HIS A 124 7.19 0.42 -7.85
CA HIS A 124 6.20 1.29 -8.46
C HIS A 124 6.59 1.74 -9.86
N LYS A 125 5.61 2.29 -10.60
CA LYS A 125 5.71 2.73 -12.00
C LYS A 125 6.05 1.59 -12.98
N MET A 126 5.56 0.39 -12.69
CA MET A 126 5.80 -0.80 -13.51
C MET A 126 5.17 -0.71 -14.91
N ASP A 127 4.30 0.27 -15.15
CA ASP A 127 3.80 0.64 -16.48
C ASP A 127 4.92 1.09 -17.44
N LEU A 128 6.03 1.62 -16.93
CA LEU A 128 7.17 2.09 -17.73
C LEU A 128 8.05 0.92 -18.23
N VAL A 129 7.88 -0.27 -17.64
CA VAL A 129 8.57 -1.50 -18.04
C VAL A 129 7.72 -2.25 -19.06
N GLN A 130 8.38 -2.82 -20.07
CA GLN A 130 7.74 -3.66 -21.08
C GLN A 130 7.10 -4.90 -20.43
N GLU A 131 5.89 -5.26 -20.87
CA GLU A 131 5.03 -6.26 -20.21
C GLU A 131 5.73 -7.63 -20.02
N ASP A 132 6.49 -8.06 -21.02
CA ASP A 132 7.27 -9.30 -21.02
C ASP A 132 8.44 -9.30 -20.01
N GLN A 133 8.93 -8.12 -19.62
CA GLN A 133 10.03 -7.96 -18.66
C GLN A 133 9.55 -7.69 -17.22
N ARG A 134 8.27 -7.34 -17.02
CA ARG A 134 7.74 -6.94 -15.71
C ARG A 134 7.90 -8.02 -14.65
N ASP A 135 7.65 -9.28 -14.99
CA ASP A 135 7.77 -10.41 -14.06
C ASP A 135 9.22 -10.66 -13.65
N LEU A 136 10.14 -10.59 -14.62
CA LEU A 136 11.57 -10.83 -14.40
C LEU A 136 12.16 -9.77 -13.48
N ILE A 137 11.96 -8.49 -13.84
CA ILE A 137 12.48 -7.35 -13.06
C ILE A 137 11.88 -7.34 -11.66
N PHE A 138 10.58 -7.61 -11.52
CA PHE A 138 9.94 -7.65 -10.21
C PHE A 138 10.55 -8.75 -9.31
N LYS A 139 10.75 -9.96 -9.83
CA LYS A 139 11.33 -11.07 -9.05
C LYS A 139 12.75 -10.77 -8.58
N GLU A 140 13.58 -10.22 -9.45
CA GLU A 140 14.95 -9.82 -9.09
C GLU A 140 14.94 -8.79 -7.96
N ARG A 141 14.10 -7.74 -8.07
CA ARG A 141 13.94 -6.73 -7.02
C ARG A 141 13.37 -7.31 -5.73
N GLU A 142 12.40 -8.20 -5.82
CA GLU A 142 11.77 -8.85 -4.67
C GLU A 142 12.80 -9.67 -3.87
N GLU A 143 13.66 -10.44 -4.56
CA GLU A 143 14.72 -11.22 -3.92
C GLU A 143 15.74 -10.33 -3.19
N ASP A 144 16.17 -9.24 -3.84
CA ASP A 144 17.06 -8.27 -3.23
C ASP A 144 16.45 -7.61 -1.99
N LEU A 145 15.21 -7.14 -2.11
CA LEU A 145 14.51 -6.48 -1.01
C LEU A 145 14.29 -7.44 0.16
N LYS A 146 13.88 -8.68 -0.09
CA LYS A 146 13.72 -9.71 0.96
C LYS A 146 15.03 -10.04 1.64
N ARG A 147 16.14 -10.08 0.90
CA ARG A 147 17.47 -10.30 1.47
C ARG A 147 17.90 -9.14 2.37
N LEU A 148 17.73 -7.90 1.90
CA LEU A 148 18.12 -6.69 2.63
C LEU A 148 17.21 -6.39 3.82
N SER A 149 15.98 -6.91 3.83
CA SER A 149 15.01 -6.66 4.90
C SER A 149 15.27 -7.46 6.18
N ARG A 150 16.08 -8.53 6.10
CA ARG A 150 16.34 -9.40 7.25
C ARG A 150 16.95 -8.61 8.42
N PRO A 151 16.50 -8.85 9.67
CA PRO A 151 15.65 -9.96 10.11
C PRO A 151 14.14 -9.73 9.93
N LEU A 152 13.70 -8.56 9.47
CA LEU A 152 12.29 -8.24 9.29
C LEU A 152 11.73 -8.92 8.03
N GLU A 153 10.49 -9.41 8.12
CA GLU A 153 9.79 -9.93 6.95
C GLU A 153 9.19 -8.79 6.13
N CYS A 154 9.38 -8.84 4.80
CA CYS A 154 8.78 -7.88 3.89
C CYS A 154 7.95 -8.56 2.80
N VAL A 155 6.81 -7.94 2.46
CA VAL A 155 5.94 -8.36 1.37
C VAL A 155 6.09 -7.38 0.22
N CYS A 156 6.43 -7.89 -0.96
CA CYS A 156 6.67 -7.05 -2.14
C CYS A 156 5.47 -7.07 -3.08
N PHE A 157 5.17 -5.92 -3.69
CA PHE A 157 4.19 -5.81 -4.77
C PHE A 157 4.76 -4.98 -5.92
N ARG A 158 4.47 -5.40 -7.15
CA ARG A 158 4.58 -4.52 -8.32
C ARG A 158 3.32 -3.67 -8.40
N THR A 159 3.47 -2.38 -8.67
CA THR A 159 2.35 -1.45 -8.69
C THR A 159 2.46 -0.43 -9.83
N SER A 160 1.31 -0.03 -10.37
CA SER A 160 1.16 1.12 -11.24
C SER A 160 -0.14 1.86 -10.90
N ILE A 161 -0.14 3.18 -11.07
CA ILE A 161 -1.37 3.99 -10.97
C ILE A 161 -2.31 3.81 -12.18
N TRP A 162 -1.84 3.15 -13.24
CA TRP A 162 -2.58 3.00 -14.50
C TRP A 162 -3.36 1.68 -14.60
N ASP A 163 -3.19 0.77 -13.63
CA ASP A 163 -3.84 -0.54 -13.63
C ASP A 163 -4.33 -0.95 -12.22
N GLU A 164 -4.93 -2.13 -12.12
CA GLU A 164 -5.50 -2.68 -10.90
C GLU A 164 -4.47 -3.09 -9.84
N THR A 165 -3.18 -3.15 -10.18
CA THR A 165 -2.15 -3.67 -9.27
C THR A 165 -1.98 -2.80 -8.02
N LEU A 166 -2.27 -1.50 -8.12
CA LEU A 166 -2.32 -0.60 -6.97
C LEU A 166 -3.40 -1.02 -5.97
N TYR A 167 -4.61 -1.35 -6.45
CA TYR A 167 -5.71 -1.82 -5.60
C TYR A 167 -5.38 -3.14 -4.93
N LYS A 168 -4.65 -4.03 -5.62
CA LYS A 168 -4.14 -5.29 -5.05
C LYS A 168 -3.26 -5.05 -3.84
N ALA A 169 -2.24 -4.22 -4.00
CA ALA A 169 -1.29 -3.92 -2.94
C ALA A 169 -1.99 -3.29 -1.73
N TRP A 170 -2.78 -2.24 -1.95
CA TRP A 170 -3.48 -1.56 -0.86
C TRP A 170 -4.56 -2.42 -0.19
N SER A 171 -5.27 -3.26 -0.94
CA SER A 171 -6.23 -4.20 -0.34
C SER A 171 -5.51 -5.19 0.57
N SER A 172 -4.35 -5.73 0.15
CA SER A 172 -3.56 -6.63 0.99
C SER A 172 -2.99 -5.95 2.25
N ILE A 173 -2.49 -4.73 2.11
CA ILE A 173 -1.97 -3.93 3.23
C ILE A 173 -3.08 -3.67 4.25
N VAL A 174 -4.22 -3.16 3.79
CA VAL A 174 -5.34 -2.82 4.67
C VAL A 174 -5.96 -4.08 5.27
N TYR A 175 -6.06 -5.18 4.52
CA TYR A 175 -6.54 -6.47 5.02
C TYR A 175 -5.77 -6.92 6.27
N GLN A 176 -4.45 -6.74 6.29
CA GLN A 176 -3.61 -7.09 7.44
C GLN A 176 -3.80 -6.17 8.66
N LEU A 177 -4.49 -5.04 8.51
CA LEU A 177 -4.79 -4.08 9.57
C LEU A 177 -6.20 -4.21 10.13
N ILE A 178 -7.06 -5.02 9.50
CA ILE A 178 -8.46 -5.14 9.90
C ILE A 178 -8.55 -6.07 11.13
N PRO A 179 -9.03 -5.57 12.28
CA PRO A 179 -9.28 -6.42 13.43
C PRO A 179 -10.46 -7.37 13.14
N ASN A 180 -10.41 -8.58 13.69
CA ASN A 180 -11.48 -9.59 13.57
C ASN A 180 -11.84 -10.00 12.14
N VAL A 181 -10.88 -9.92 11.20
CA VAL A 181 -11.11 -10.27 9.79
C VAL A 181 -11.67 -11.69 9.61
N GLN A 182 -11.26 -12.64 10.45
CA GLN A 182 -11.78 -14.02 10.44
C GLN A 182 -13.28 -14.09 10.72
N GLN A 183 -13.78 -13.30 11.68
CA GLN A 183 -15.21 -13.25 11.98
C GLN A 183 -16.00 -12.63 10.82
N LEU A 184 -15.42 -11.62 10.16
CA LEU A 184 -16.00 -11.01 8.98
C LEU A 184 -16.11 -12.01 7.83
N GLU A 185 -15.05 -12.78 7.57
CA GLU A 185 -15.05 -13.85 6.56
C GLU A 185 -16.10 -14.94 6.86
N MET A 186 -16.21 -15.36 8.13
CA MET A 186 -17.22 -16.35 8.54
C MET A 186 -18.64 -15.83 8.32
N ASN A 187 -18.90 -14.57 8.70
CA ASN A 187 -20.20 -13.95 8.50
C ASN A 187 -20.54 -13.79 7.01
N LEU A 188 -19.56 -13.39 6.19
CA LEU A 188 -19.74 -13.24 4.75
C LEU A 188 -19.99 -14.60 4.09
N ARG A 189 -19.28 -15.64 4.52
CA ARG A 189 -19.50 -17.02 4.08
C ARG A 189 -20.90 -17.50 4.41
N ASN A 190 -21.37 -17.27 5.64
CA ASN A 190 -22.72 -17.65 6.05
C ASN A 190 -23.77 -16.90 5.21
N PHE A 191 -23.61 -15.59 5.04
CA PHE A 191 -24.46 -14.80 4.16
C PHE A 191 -24.50 -15.35 2.73
N ALA A 192 -23.34 -15.61 2.14
CA ALA A 192 -23.23 -16.11 0.77
C ALA A 192 -23.89 -17.49 0.59
N GLN A 193 -23.79 -18.36 1.59
CA GLN A 193 -24.46 -19.67 1.61
C GLN A 193 -26.00 -19.53 1.70
N ILE A 194 -26.51 -18.60 2.51
CA ILE A 194 -27.96 -18.36 2.65
C ILE A 194 -28.58 -17.86 1.35
N ILE A 195 -27.86 -17.01 0.61
CA ILE A 195 -28.35 -16.48 -0.68
C ILE A 195 -27.98 -17.37 -1.88
N GLU A 196 -27.33 -18.50 -1.64
CA GLU A 196 -26.85 -19.44 -2.67
C GLU A 196 -26.02 -18.76 -3.77
N ALA A 197 -25.19 -17.79 -3.39
CA ALA A 197 -24.35 -17.05 -4.34
C ALA A 197 -23.09 -17.83 -4.73
N ASP A 198 -22.78 -17.84 -6.04
CA ASP A 198 -21.50 -18.39 -6.54
C ASP A 198 -20.30 -17.60 -6.00
N GLU A 199 -20.46 -16.27 -5.83
CA GLU A 199 -19.41 -15.37 -5.36
C GLU A 199 -19.99 -14.13 -4.70
N VAL A 200 -19.38 -13.69 -3.60
CA VAL A 200 -19.73 -12.45 -2.89
C VAL A 200 -18.45 -11.68 -2.56
N LEU A 201 -18.43 -10.39 -2.89
CA LEU A 201 -17.34 -9.48 -2.58
C LEU A 201 -17.80 -8.41 -1.60
N LEU A 202 -17.01 -8.17 -0.56
CA LEU A 202 -17.24 -7.11 0.40
C LEU A 202 -16.20 -6.01 0.21
N PHE A 203 -16.68 -4.79 -0.07
CA PHE A 203 -15.83 -3.62 -0.31
C PHE A 203 -15.98 -2.58 0.78
N GLU A 204 -14.92 -1.82 1.03
CA GLU A 204 -15.02 -0.59 1.81
C GLU A 204 -15.64 0.52 0.94
N ARG A 205 -16.66 1.21 1.45
CA ARG A 205 -17.52 2.12 0.68
C ARG A 205 -16.78 3.34 0.09
N ALA A 206 -15.80 3.89 0.78
CA ALA A 206 -15.10 5.09 0.33
C ALA A 206 -14.05 4.77 -0.73
N THR A 207 -13.21 3.78 -0.44
CA THR A 207 -12.00 3.41 -1.18
C THR A 207 -12.25 2.36 -2.26
N PHE A 208 -13.29 1.54 -2.11
CA PHE A 208 -13.54 0.34 -2.91
C PHE A 208 -12.44 -0.71 -2.81
N LEU A 209 -11.64 -0.71 -1.74
CA LEU A 209 -10.73 -1.81 -1.45
C LEU A 209 -11.53 -3.05 -1.03
N VAL A 210 -11.06 -4.22 -1.46
CA VAL A 210 -11.65 -5.52 -1.12
C VAL A 210 -11.29 -5.85 0.31
N ILE A 211 -12.29 -6.09 1.13
CA ILE A 211 -12.13 -6.41 2.55
C ILE A 211 -12.16 -7.92 2.77
N SER A 212 -13.11 -8.59 2.13
CA SER A 212 -13.34 -10.02 2.28
C SER A 212 -14.10 -10.52 1.04
N HIS A 213 -14.00 -11.80 0.76
CA HIS A 213 -14.70 -12.43 -0.34
C HIS A 213 -15.12 -13.85 0.03
N TYR A 214 -16.16 -14.34 -0.64
CA TYR A 214 -16.56 -15.73 -0.66
C TYR A 214 -16.64 -16.19 -2.10
N GLN A 215 -16.15 -17.38 -2.38
CA GLN A 215 -16.28 -18.04 -3.68
C GLN A 215 -16.66 -19.51 -3.47
N CYS A 216 -17.67 -19.98 -4.20
CA CYS A 216 -18.10 -21.37 -4.20
C CYS A 216 -17.25 -22.21 -5.19
N LYS A 217 -16.97 -21.63 -6.36
CA LYS A 217 -16.17 -22.24 -7.43
C LYS A 217 -14.97 -21.37 -7.74
N GLU A 218 -13.87 -22.03 -8.09
CA GLU A 218 -12.66 -21.34 -8.50
C GLU A 218 -12.88 -20.68 -9.87
N GLN A 219 -12.57 -19.38 -9.94
CA GLN A 219 -12.75 -18.58 -11.14
C GLN A 219 -11.44 -18.51 -11.93
N ARG A 220 -11.55 -18.37 -13.26
CA ARG A 220 -10.39 -18.33 -14.16
C ARG A 220 -9.51 -17.10 -13.94
N ASP A 221 -10.11 -15.96 -13.60
CA ASP A 221 -9.38 -14.70 -13.37
C ASP A 221 -9.13 -14.49 -11.87
N VAL A 222 -7.86 -14.64 -11.47
CA VAL A 222 -7.39 -14.44 -10.10
C VAL A 222 -7.22 -12.96 -9.74
N HIS A 223 -7.25 -12.04 -10.71
CA HIS A 223 -7.10 -10.59 -10.51
C HIS A 223 -8.44 -9.84 -10.63
N ARG A 224 -9.56 -10.57 -10.64
CA ARG A 224 -10.89 -9.99 -10.83
C ARG A 224 -11.30 -9.06 -9.68
N PHE A 225 -10.87 -9.32 -8.45
CA PHE A 225 -11.26 -8.52 -7.29
C PHE A 225 -10.78 -7.07 -7.42
N GLU A 226 -9.55 -6.90 -7.86
CA GLU A 226 -8.90 -5.61 -8.01
C GLU A 226 -9.38 -4.89 -9.27
N LYS A 227 -9.64 -5.65 -10.35
CA LYS A 227 -10.31 -5.12 -11.55
C LYS A 227 -11.69 -4.57 -11.23
N ILE A 228 -12.51 -5.30 -10.47
CA ILE A 228 -13.85 -4.84 -10.04
C ILE A 228 -13.72 -3.58 -9.18
N SER A 229 -12.78 -3.56 -8.24
CA SER A 229 -12.50 -2.38 -7.40
C SER A 229 -12.20 -1.14 -8.25
N ASN A 230 -11.31 -1.29 -9.25
CA ASN A 230 -10.95 -0.21 -10.16
C ASN A 230 -12.15 0.23 -11.02
N ILE A 231 -12.88 -0.70 -11.63
CA ILE A 231 -14.06 -0.40 -12.47
C ILE A 231 -15.11 0.38 -11.67
N ILE A 232 -15.48 -0.09 -10.47
CA ILE A 232 -16.51 0.57 -9.66
C ILE A 232 -16.01 1.94 -9.20
N LYS A 233 -14.72 2.08 -8.87
CA LYS A 233 -14.15 3.40 -8.54
C LYS A 233 -14.26 4.35 -9.71
N GLN A 234 -13.84 3.96 -10.92
CA GLN A 234 -13.92 4.82 -12.10
C GLN A 234 -15.38 5.21 -12.41
N PHE A 235 -16.31 4.27 -12.27
CA PHE A 235 -17.74 4.56 -12.41
C PHE A 235 -18.23 5.58 -11.38
N LYS A 236 -17.88 5.41 -10.11
CA LYS A 236 -18.22 6.36 -9.04
C LYS A 236 -17.66 7.77 -9.27
N LEU A 237 -16.48 7.90 -9.89
CA LEU A 237 -15.90 9.20 -10.24
C LEU A 237 -16.59 9.88 -11.43
N SER A 238 -17.35 9.10 -12.21
CA SER A 238 -18.07 9.60 -13.38
C SER A 238 -19.51 10.02 -13.07
N CYS A 239 -20.07 9.58 -11.94
CA CYS A 239 -21.42 9.89 -11.47
C CYS A 239 -21.41 11.05 -10.47
#